data_AF-J1KFM9-F1
#
_entry.id   AF-J1KFM9-F1
#
_cell.length_a   1.000
_cell.length_b   1.000
_cell.length_c   1.000
_cell.angle_alpha   90.00
_cell.angle_beta   90.00
_cell.angle_gamma   90.00
#
_symmetry.space_group_name_H-M   'P 1'
#
loop_
_entity.id
_entity.type
_entity.pdbx_description
1 polymer ?
#
loop_
_entity_poly.entity_id
_entity_poly.type
_entity_poly.pdbx_seq_one_letter_code
_entity_poly.pdbx_strand_id
1 'polypeptide(L)'
;MRKQDAYTSQVTVRQDPVNQLAIEMRAKRFCLTIEEAKNPLSGTYVGRLYLKGVLTQDQYDAAQKYLEVKNDYSCAKGLPSAIYDEMPSSSDAKQERSGLNVQQRSFQIYKRW
;
A
#
# COMPACT_ATOMS: atom_id res chain seq x y z
N MET A 1 -26.42 -33.95 6.69
CA MET A 1 -25.44 -33.03 7.31
C MET A 1 -24.15 -33.12 6.53
N ARG A 2 -23.71 -32.04 5.85
CA ARG A 2 -22.44 -32.01 5.09
C ARG A 2 -21.43 -31.21 5.92
N LYS A 3 -20.34 -31.85 6.37
CA LYS A 3 -19.19 -31.17 6.97
C LYS A 3 -18.46 -30.44 5.85
N GLN A 4 -18.30 -29.12 5.99
CA GLN A 4 -17.37 -28.34 5.17
C GLN A 4 -16.08 -28.25 5.97
N ASP A 5 -15.11 -29.06 5.60
CA ASP A 5 -13.77 -28.94 6.15
C ASP A 5 -13.14 -27.70 5.53
N ALA A 6 -13.02 -26.64 6.33
CA ALA A 6 -12.42 -25.37 5.93
C ALA A 6 -10.97 -25.61 5.53
N TYR A 7 -10.72 -25.68 4.22
CA TYR A 7 -9.38 -25.63 3.65
C TYR A 7 -8.81 -24.24 3.93
N THR A 8 -8.24 -24.09 5.12
CA THR A 8 -7.47 -22.91 5.48
C THR A 8 -6.12 -23.08 4.80
N SER A 9 -6.01 -22.56 3.58
CA SER A 9 -4.73 -22.48 2.86
C SER A 9 -3.74 -21.77 3.77
N GLN A 10 -2.87 -22.53 4.44
CA GLN A 10 -1.68 -21.97 5.05
C GLN A 10 -0.82 -21.49 3.89
N VAL A 11 -0.94 -20.21 3.55
CA VAL A 11 0.02 -19.52 2.68
C VAL A 11 1.33 -19.53 3.46
N THR A 12 2.16 -20.54 3.19
CA THR A 12 3.57 -20.50 3.56
C THR A 12 4.16 -19.34 2.76
N VAL A 13 4.29 -18.18 3.40
CA VAL A 13 4.98 -17.03 2.83
C VAL A 13 6.42 -17.51 2.60
N ARG A 14 6.73 -17.88 1.35
CA ARG A 14 8.11 -18.09 0.95
C ARG A 14 8.82 -16.77 1.20
N GLN A 15 9.81 -16.79 2.08
CA GLN A 15 10.66 -15.63 2.34
C GLN A 15 11.53 -15.45 1.10
N ASP A 16 10.96 -14.79 0.08
CA ASP A 16 11.73 -14.41 -1.09
C ASP A 16 12.88 -13.49 -0.62
N PRO A 17 14.08 -13.61 -1.20
CA PRO A 17 15.24 -12.81 -0.79
C PRO A 17 14.97 -11.30 -0.87
N VAL A 18 14.08 -10.88 -1.79
CA VAL A 18 13.59 -9.50 -1.91
C VAL A 18 12.83 -9.04 -0.65
N ASN A 19 12.02 -9.91 -0.06
CA ASN A 19 11.28 -9.61 1.18
C ASN A 19 12.23 -9.49 2.37
N GLN A 20 13.27 -10.31 2.43
CA GLN A 20 14.27 -10.24 3.48
C GLN A 20 15.10 -8.96 3.40
N LEU A 21 15.53 -8.57 2.21
CA LEU A 21 16.21 -7.29 1.98
C LEU A 21 15.33 -6.10 2.40
N ALA A 22 14.03 -6.13 2.08
CA ALA A 22 13.10 -5.09 2.48
C ALA A 22 12.97 -4.97 4.01
N ILE A 23 12.95 -6.10 4.72
CA ILE A 23 12.94 -6.14 6.19
C ILE A 23 14.24 -5.54 6.76
N GLU A 24 15.40 -5.93 6.23
CA GLU A 24 16.69 -5.40 6.68
C GLU A 24 16.82 -3.90 6.42
N MET A 25 16.42 -3.44 5.23
CA MET A 25 16.38 -2.03 4.88
C MET A 25 15.50 -1.23 5.84
N ARG A 26 14.33 -1.78 6.21
CA ARG A 26 13.42 -1.16 7.17
C ARG A 26 14.03 -1.10 8.57
N ALA A 27 14.63 -2.19 9.03
CA ALA A 27 15.32 -2.27 10.31
C ALA A 27 16.42 -1.21 10.41
N LYS A 28 17.28 -1.12 9.38
CA LYS A 28 18.36 -0.12 9.31
C LYS A 28 17.84 1.31 9.26
N ARG A 29 16.85 1.59 8.41
CA ARG A 29 16.31 2.95 8.20
C ARG A 29 15.64 3.52 9.44
N PHE A 30 14.96 2.67 10.20
CA PHE A 30 14.15 3.11 11.34
C PHE A 30 14.72 2.70 12.70
N CYS A 31 15.95 2.17 12.73
CA CYS A 31 16.61 1.67 13.94
C CYS A 31 15.74 0.68 14.71
N LEU A 32 15.12 -0.25 13.98
CA LEU A 32 14.25 -1.29 14.54
C LEU A 32 15.00 -2.62 14.61
N THR A 33 14.55 -3.51 15.49
CA THR A 33 14.97 -4.91 15.43
C THR A 33 14.45 -5.57 14.15
N ILE A 34 15.09 -6.66 13.71
CA ILE A 34 14.60 -7.43 12.56
C ILE A 34 13.18 -7.94 12.81
N GLU A 35 12.85 -8.33 14.04
CA GLU A 35 11.50 -8.81 14.41
C GLU A 35 10.44 -7.72 14.29
N GLU A 36 10.69 -6.51 14.79
CA GLU A 36 9.78 -5.37 14.63
C GLU A 36 9.65 -4.98 13.16
N ALA A 37 10.77 -5.01 12.43
CA ALA A 37 10.82 -4.69 11.02
C ALA A 37 10.09 -5.72 10.14
N LYS A 38 9.78 -6.93 10.62
CA LYS A 38 8.93 -7.87 9.86
C LYS A 38 7.52 -7.33 9.65
N ASN A 39 6.99 -6.56 10.61
CA ASN A 39 5.66 -5.98 10.46
C ASN A 39 5.67 -4.85 9.40
N PRO A 40 4.89 -4.95 8.31
CA PRO A 40 4.81 -3.92 7.27
C PRO A 40 4.46 -2.53 7.80
N LEU A 41 3.64 -2.44 8.85
CA LEU A 41 3.22 -1.17 9.46
C LEU A 41 4.41 -0.38 10.01
N SER A 42 5.46 -1.07 10.46
CA SER A 42 6.68 -0.41 10.95
C SER A 42 7.41 0.39 9.86
N GLY A 43 7.11 0.11 8.58
CA GLY A 43 7.67 0.80 7.42
C GLY A 43 7.17 2.23 7.24
N THR A 44 6.06 2.60 7.89
CA THR A 44 5.48 3.94 7.80
C THR A 44 5.46 4.62 9.16
N TYR A 45 5.50 5.96 9.17
CA TYR A 45 5.43 6.72 10.41
C TYR A 45 4.09 6.51 11.15
N VAL A 46 2.98 6.59 10.41
CA VAL A 46 1.62 6.40 10.95
C VAL A 46 1.44 4.97 11.48
N GLY A 47 1.96 3.96 10.78
CA GLY A 47 1.92 2.58 11.25
C GLY A 47 2.74 2.35 12.53
N ARG A 48 3.90 3.00 12.68
CA ARG A 48 4.65 2.94 13.96
C ARG A 48 3.91 3.61 15.11
N LEU A 49 3.18 4.70 14.88
CA LEU A 49 2.35 5.32 15.92
C LEU A 49 1.20 4.40 16.35
N TYR A 50 0.58 3.72 15.40
CA TYR A 50 -0.45 2.72 15.67
C TYR A 50 0.08 1.53 16.47
N LEU A 51 1.25 0.98 16.09
CA LEU A 51 1.89 -0.12 16.83
C LEU A 51 2.27 0.26 18.27
N LYS A 52 2.58 1.53 18.53
CA LYS A 52 2.86 2.05 19.88
C LYS A 52 1.60 2.34 20.69
N GLY A 53 0.41 2.16 20.13
CA GLY A 53 -0.87 2.48 20.78
C GLY A 53 -1.14 3.98 20.93
N VAL A 54 -0.40 4.84 20.21
CA VAL A 54 -0.62 6.30 20.23
C VAL A 54 -1.87 6.67 19.42
N LEU A 55 -2.16 5.89 18.37
CA LEU A 55 -3.35 6.06 17.55
C LEU A 55 -4.33 4.91 17.83
N THR A 56 -5.61 5.26 17.92
CA THR A 56 -6.70 4.29 17.80
C THR A 56 -6.80 3.78 16.37
N GLN A 57 -7.50 2.66 16.17
CA GLN A 57 -7.73 2.10 14.83
C GLN A 57 -8.40 3.11 13.90
N ASP A 58 -9.46 3.78 14.37
CA ASP A 58 -10.18 4.77 13.57
C ASP A 58 -9.28 5.94 13.14
N GLN A 59 -8.39 6.39 14.03
CA GLN A 59 -7.42 7.44 13.70
C GLN A 59 -6.37 6.96 12.69
N TYR A 60 -5.92 5.71 12.80
CA TYR A 60 -5.03 5.11 11.83
C TYR A 60 -5.68 5.02 10.44
N ASP A 61 -6.92 4.52 10.39
CA ASP A 61 -7.69 4.36 9.15
C ASP A 61 -7.97 5.70 8.48
N ALA A 62 -8.37 6.71 9.27
CA ALA A 62 -8.55 8.07 8.78
C ALA A 62 -7.25 8.67 8.23
N ALA A 63 -6.12 8.44 8.90
CA ALA A 63 -4.82 8.91 8.44
C ALA A 63 -4.38 8.23 7.12
N GLN A 64 -4.62 6.93 6.96
CA GLN A 64 -4.38 6.23 5.69
C GLN A 64 -5.21 6.84 4.56
N LYS A 65 -6.52 7.04 4.78
CA LYS A 65 -7.42 7.66 3.79
C LYS A 65 -7.00 9.08 3.41
N TYR A 66 -6.55 9.87 4.37
CA TYR A 66 -6.05 11.22 4.10
C TYR A 66 -4.82 11.21 3.18
N LEU A 67 -3.89 10.28 3.41
CA LEU A 67 -2.69 10.15 2.57
C LEU A 67 -3.03 9.75 1.13
N GLU A 68 -4.00 8.85 0.95
CA GLU A 68 -4.54 8.49 -0.38
C GLU A 68 -5.08 9.73 -1.10
N VAL A 69 -6.03 10.44 -0.49
CA VAL A 69 -6.68 11.61 -1.10
C VAL A 69 -5.67 12.73 -1.39
N LYS A 70 -4.70 12.95 -0.49
CA LYS A 70 -3.63 13.94 -0.71
C LYS A 70 -2.77 13.57 -1.92
N ASN A 71 -2.47 12.29 -2.09
CA ASN A 71 -1.70 11.81 -3.23
C ASN A 71 -2.50 11.97 -4.53
N ASP A 72 -3.79 11.60 -4.53
CA ASP A 72 -4.69 11.79 -5.68
C ASP A 72 -4.75 13.27 -6.11
N TYR A 73 -4.90 14.17 -5.14
CA TYR A 73 -4.83 15.61 -5.39
C TYR A 73 -3.50 16.04 -6.01
N SER A 74 -2.39 15.50 -5.49
CA SER A 74 -1.03 15.82 -5.99
C SER A 74 -0.83 15.33 -7.41
N CYS A 75 -1.31 14.12 -7.75
CA CYS A 75 -1.34 13.59 -9.10
C CYS A 75 -2.17 14.47 -10.03
N ALA A 76 -3.38 14.85 -9.61
CA ALA A 76 -4.26 15.72 -10.39
C ALA A 76 -3.65 17.10 -10.66
N LYS A 77 -2.80 17.59 -9.75
CA LYS A 77 -2.07 18.85 -9.90
C LYS A 77 -0.72 18.70 -10.61
N GLY A 78 -0.29 17.49 -10.93
CA GLY A 78 1.00 17.23 -11.56
C GLY A 78 2.20 17.63 -10.68
N LEU A 79 2.07 17.50 -9.35
CA LEU A 79 3.15 17.88 -8.43
C LEU A 79 4.32 16.89 -8.49
N PRO A 80 5.59 17.34 -8.36
CA PRO A 80 6.76 16.45 -8.37
C PRO A 80 6.79 15.43 -7.24
N SER A 81 6.10 15.71 -6.13
CA SER A 81 6.00 14.83 -4.96
C SER A 81 4.88 13.79 -5.06
N ALA A 82 4.11 13.80 -6.16
CA ALA A 82 3.04 12.84 -6.37
C ALA A 82 3.62 11.45 -6.61
N ILE A 83 3.06 10.45 -5.92
CA ILE A 83 3.37 9.05 -6.15
C ILE A 83 2.39 8.56 -7.22
N TYR A 84 2.91 8.32 -8.41
CA TYR A 84 2.15 7.68 -9.48
C TYR A 84 2.25 6.18 -9.31
N ASP A 85 1.14 5.47 -9.51
CA ASP A 85 1.20 4.03 -9.73
C ASP A 85 2.15 3.78 -10.90
N GLU A 86 3.09 2.85 -10.74
CA GLU A 86 3.99 2.46 -11.83
C GLU A 86 3.14 2.06 -13.03
N MET A 87 3.13 2.90 -14.06
CA MET A 87 2.54 2.51 -15.33
C MET A 87 3.26 1.26 -15.79
N PRO A 88 2.55 0.19 -16.21
CA PRO A 88 3.21 -0.95 -16.81
C PRO A 88 4.11 -0.43 -17.93
N SER A 89 5.41 -0.67 -17.82
CA SER A 89 6.39 -0.24 -18.81
C SER A 89 5.91 -0.71 -20.18
N SER A 90 5.64 0.25 -21.06
CA SER A 90 5.12 0.08 -22.42
C SER A 90 6.08 -0.67 -23.36
N SER A 91 7.00 -1.48 -22.85
CA SER A 91 7.96 -2.25 -23.64
C SER A 91 7.35 -3.43 -24.42
N ASP A 92 6.04 -3.69 -24.28
CA ASP A 92 5.29 -4.49 -25.24
C ASP A 92 4.41 -3.58 -26.10
N ALA A 93 4.94 -3.22 -27.26
CA ALA A 93 4.20 -2.57 -28.33
C ALA A 93 3.17 -3.55 -28.93
N LYS A 94 2.06 -3.78 -28.22
CA LYS A 94 0.79 -4.20 -28.82
C LYS A 94 -0.30 -3.24 -28.33
N GLN A 95 -0.47 -2.25 -29.19
CA GLN A 95 -1.54 -1.29 -29.29
C GLN A 95 -2.91 -1.84 -28.87
N GLU A 96 -3.27 -1.64 -27.60
CA GLU A 96 -4.66 -1.58 -27.18
C GLU A 96 -4.94 -0.17 -26.64
N ARG A 97 -5.67 0.59 -27.45
CA ARG A 97 -6.25 1.88 -27.09
C ARG A 97 -7.12 1.72 -25.85
N SER A 98 -6.69 2.27 -24.73
CA SER A 98 -7.59 2.94 -23.79
C SER A 98 -6.82 3.90 -22.90
N GLY A 99 -6.59 5.12 -23.41
CA GLY A 99 -6.21 6.29 -22.62
C GLY A 99 -7.35 6.78 -21.74
N LEU A 100 -7.95 5.88 -20.97
CA LEU A 100 -9.05 6.12 -20.05
C LEU A 100 -8.77 5.31 -18.80
N ASN A 101 -8.14 5.89 -17.76
CA ASN A 101 -8.58 5.61 -16.39
C ASN A 101 -7.94 6.38 -15.22
N VAL A 102 -7.06 7.38 -15.41
CA VAL A 102 -6.66 8.21 -14.24
C VAL A 102 -7.72 9.27 -13.93
N GLN A 103 -8.29 9.90 -14.96
CA GLN A 103 -9.40 10.85 -14.80
C GLN A 103 -10.68 10.16 -14.29
N GLN A 104 -10.99 8.96 -14.77
CA GLN A 104 -12.25 8.27 -14.45
C GLN A 104 -12.31 7.78 -13.00
N ARG A 105 -11.19 7.34 -12.39
CA ARG A 105 -11.14 7.02 -10.96
C ARG A 105 -11.32 8.25 -10.08
N SER A 106 -10.65 9.36 -10.43
CA SER A 106 -10.82 10.64 -9.73
C SER A 106 -12.30 11.07 -9.72
N PHE A 107 -13.01 10.93 -10.85
CA PHE A 107 -14.44 11.25 -10.95
C PHE A 107 -15.37 10.29 -10.18
N GLN A 108 -14.99 9.02 -9.98
CA GLN A 108 -15.81 8.09 -9.19
C GLN A 108 -15.75 8.36 -7.69
N ILE A 109 -14.63 8.89 -7.18
CA ILE A 109 -14.49 9.28 -5.77
C ILE A 109 -15.43 10.46 -5.44
N TYR A 110 -15.56 11.45 -6.32
CA TYR A 110 -16.44 12.60 -6.11
C TYR A 110 -17.95 12.31 -6.30
N LYS A 111 -18.34 11.13 -6.77
CA LYS A 111 -19.76 10.73 -6.93
C LYS A 111 -20.24 9.73 -5.86
N ARG A 112 -19.39 9.39 -4.90
CA ARG A 112 -19.70 8.48 -3.78
C ARG A 112 -19.87 9.23 -2.46
N TRP A 113 -20.33 10.49 -2.55
CA TRP A 113 -20.78 11.34 -1.46
C TRP A 113 -22.08 12.00 -1.88
#